data_AF-A0A1W9XEX3-F1
#
_entry.id   AF-A0A1W9XEX3-F1
#
_cell.length_a   1.000
_cell.length_b   1.000
_cell.length_c   1.000
_cell.angle_alpha   90.00
_cell.angle_beta   90.00
_cell.angle_gamma   90.00
#
_symmetry.space_group_name_H-M   'P 1'
#
loop_
_entity.id
_entity.type
_entity.pdbx_description
1 polymer ?
#
loop_
_entity_poly.entity_id
_entity_poly.type
_entity_poly.pdbx_seq_one_letter_code
_entity_poly.pdbx_strand_id
1 'polypeptide(L)'
;MLKDLYDFKKDLAKRGIFFCLSGPISQNLVAEIATTLEQKMNLEETSKSTVLRVFSTVVENAQNIMRYSDEKEDELSLGIIAVGYEDSHYFVLCGNNIEKRKVEIIRSKLSELHNKDNKSLKKLYRERLRQGPPKESKGGAGLGFIEMAKKASKPIEFDFKKLNEEFSFFSMKTVI
;
A
#
# COMPACT_ATOMS: atom_id res chain seq x y z
N MET A 1 -22.26 6.39 16.20
CA MET A 1 -21.12 7.18 15.67
C MET A 1 -20.28 7.84 16.75
N LEU A 2 -20.78 8.82 17.54
CA LEU A 2 -19.93 9.48 18.56
C LEU A 2 -19.45 8.53 19.67
N LYS A 3 -20.29 7.58 20.09
CA LYS A 3 -19.93 6.59 21.12
C LYS A 3 -18.91 5.56 20.60
N ASP A 4 -18.95 5.26 19.31
CA ASP A 4 -18.11 4.22 18.69
C ASP A 4 -16.72 4.75 18.28
N LEU A 5 -16.53 6.07 18.20
CA LEU A 5 -15.25 6.67 17.80
C LEU A 5 -14.12 6.33 18.78
N TYR A 6 -14.43 6.29 20.08
CA TYR A 6 -13.46 5.89 21.08
C TYR A 6 -13.08 4.40 20.96
N ASP A 7 -14.04 3.54 20.68
CA ASP A 7 -13.80 2.12 20.45
C ASP A 7 -12.99 1.88 19.18
N PHE A 8 -13.30 2.60 18.10
CA PHE A 8 -12.50 2.60 16.88
C PHE A 8 -11.04 3.04 17.15
N LYS A 9 -10.84 4.12 17.91
CA LYS A 9 -9.49 4.56 18.34
C LYS A 9 -8.77 3.46 19.13
N LYS A 10 -9.46 2.78 20.04
CA LYS A 10 -8.88 1.66 20.82
C LYS A 10 -8.51 0.48 19.93
N ASP A 11 -9.32 0.16 18.93
CA ASP A 11 -9.05 -0.95 18.02
C ASP A 11 -7.88 -0.66 17.09
N LEU A 12 -7.71 0.58 16.63
CA LEU A 12 -6.49 1.01 15.94
C LEU A 12 -5.26 0.84 16.84
N ALA A 13 -5.32 1.33 18.07
CA ALA A 13 -4.23 1.25 19.03
C ALA A 13 -3.85 -0.21 19.38
N LYS A 14 -4.84 -1.08 19.58
CA LYS A 14 -4.62 -2.53 19.81
C LYS A 14 -3.90 -3.20 18.65
N ARG A 15 -4.10 -2.72 17.42
CA ARG A 15 -3.45 -3.21 16.20
C ARG A 15 -2.13 -2.50 15.90
N GLY A 16 -1.65 -1.65 16.81
CA GLY A 16 -0.42 -0.86 16.62
C GLY A 16 -0.54 0.23 15.55
N ILE A 17 -1.75 0.55 15.08
CA ILE A 17 -1.98 1.56 14.04
C ILE A 17 -2.01 2.94 14.69
N PHE A 18 -1.07 3.79 14.29
CA PHE A 18 -0.98 5.17 14.77
C PHE A 18 -1.40 6.21 13.71
N PHE A 19 -1.51 5.80 12.45
CA PHE A 19 -1.98 6.64 11.35
C PHE A 19 -2.95 5.85 10.48
N CYS A 20 -4.10 6.44 10.15
CA CYS A 20 -5.10 5.84 9.27
C CYS A 20 -5.84 6.94 8.50
N LEU A 21 -5.91 6.79 7.19
CA LEU A 21 -6.63 7.65 6.27
C LEU A 21 -7.57 6.79 5.43
N SER A 22 -8.85 7.17 5.35
CA SER A 22 -9.84 6.54 4.49
C SER A 22 -10.60 7.61 3.72
N GLY A 23 -10.65 7.52 2.39
CA GLY A 23 -11.32 8.50 1.53
C GLY A 23 -10.59 8.74 0.20
N PRO A 24 -10.84 9.91 -0.43
CA PRO A 24 -10.20 10.30 -1.68
C PRO A 24 -8.69 10.44 -1.54
N ILE A 25 -7.95 9.74 -2.41
CA ILE A 25 -6.48 9.78 -2.45
C ILE A 25 -6.04 10.71 -3.59
N SER A 26 -5.24 11.73 -3.24
CA SER A 26 -4.65 12.68 -4.18
C SER A 26 -3.14 12.80 -3.96
N GLN A 27 -2.40 13.29 -4.96
CA GLN A 27 -0.95 13.48 -4.83
C GLN A 27 -0.57 14.48 -3.72
N ASN A 28 -1.36 15.54 -3.54
CA ASN A 28 -1.13 16.53 -2.49
C ASN A 28 -1.26 15.89 -1.09
N LEU A 29 -2.28 15.05 -0.90
CA LEU A 29 -2.49 14.34 0.36
C LEU A 29 -1.31 13.43 0.71
N VAL A 30 -0.70 12.77 -0.27
CA VAL A 30 0.49 11.94 -0.05
C VAL A 30 1.67 12.73 0.51
N ALA A 31 1.87 13.98 0.06
CA ALA A 31 2.94 14.84 0.55
C ALA A 31 2.71 15.27 2.01
N GLU A 32 1.45 15.52 2.40
CA GLU A 32 1.09 15.86 3.78
C GLU A 32 1.26 14.66 4.74
N ILE A 33 0.97 13.44 4.25
CA ILE A 33 1.21 12.20 5.00
C ILE A 33 2.71 12.05 5.32
N ALA A 34 3.59 12.39 4.38
CA ALA A 34 5.05 12.32 4.56
C ALA A 34 5.48 13.05 5.83
N THR A 35 5.10 14.33 5.92
CA THR A 35 5.47 15.22 7.03
C THR A 35 4.95 14.67 8.35
N THR A 36 3.70 14.19 8.37
CA THR A 36 3.07 13.63 9.58
C THR A 36 3.78 12.36 10.07
N LEU A 37 4.11 11.45 9.15
CA LEU A 37 4.81 10.21 9.48
C LEU A 37 6.24 10.48 9.94
N GLU A 38 6.97 11.37 9.26
CA GLU A 38 8.32 11.76 9.65
C GLU A 38 8.34 12.32 11.08
N GLN A 39 7.44 13.25 11.40
CA GLN A 39 7.35 13.82 12.75
C GLN A 39 7.08 12.73 13.80
N LYS A 40 6.09 11.86 13.57
CA LYS A 40 5.70 10.82 14.52
C LYS A 40 6.82 9.79 14.74
N MET A 41 7.48 9.33 13.68
CA MET A 41 8.53 8.32 13.76
C MET A 41 9.85 8.88 14.32
N ASN A 42 10.13 10.16 14.11
CA ASN A 42 11.28 10.83 14.73
C ASN A 42 11.13 10.97 16.26
N LEU A 43 9.91 11.17 16.76
CA LEU A 43 9.63 11.15 18.21
C LEU A 43 9.87 9.77 18.84
N GLU A 44 9.88 8.70 18.04
CA GLU A 44 10.15 7.33 18.46
C GLU A 44 11.59 6.90 18.16
N GLU A 45 12.49 7.87 17.90
CA GLU A 45 13.92 7.65 17.61
C GLU A 45 14.19 6.67 16.45
N THR A 46 13.25 6.58 15.50
CA THR A 46 13.38 5.67 14.37
C THR A 46 14.49 6.13 13.43
N SER A 47 15.24 5.18 12.88
CA SER A 47 16.28 5.50 11.90
C SER A 47 15.70 6.18 10.66
N LYS A 48 16.40 7.21 10.16
CA LYS A 48 16.01 7.92 8.92
C LYS A 48 15.80 6.96 7.73
N SER A 49 16.60 5.90 7.65
CA SER A 49 16.46 4.86 6.61
C SER A 49 15.12 4.12 6.69
N THR A 50 14.60 3.86 7.89
CA THR A 50 13.32 3.20 8.09
C THR A 50 12.16 4.15 7.81
N VAL A 51 12.26 5.41 8.24
CA VAL A 51 11.29 6.46 7.91
C VAL A 51 11.11 6.59 6.39
N LEU A 52 12.23 6.67 5.64
CA LEU A 52 12.19 6.76 4.17
C LEU A 52 11.59 5.52 3.51
N ARG A 53 11.80 4.32 4.08
CA ARG A 53 11.20 3.07 3.56
C ARG A 53 9.68 3.04 3.79
N VAL A 54 9.22 3.44 4.98
CA VAL A 54 7.79 3.56 5.29
C VAL A 54 7.15 4.59 4.36
N PHE A 55 7.71 5.80 4.26
CA PHE A 55 7.18 6.85 3.40
C PHE A 55 7.11 6.41 1.93
N SER A 56 8.18 5.83 1.40
CA SER A 56 8.18 5.34 0.01
C SER A 56 7.11 4.27 -0.24
N THR A 57 6.80 3.44 0.76
CA THR A 57 5.75 2.42 0.67
C THR A 57 4.35 3.06 0.68
N VAL A 58 4.14 4.10 1.49
CA VAL A 58 2.89 4.89 1.48
C VAL A 58 2.66 5.55 0.12
N VAL A 59 3.70 6.17 -0.46
CA VAL A 59 3.62 6.79 -1.80
C VAL A 59 3.21 5.78 -2.85
N GLU A 60 3.85 4.60 -2.85
CA GLU A 60 3.52 3.55 -3.82
C GLU A 60 2.11 2.99 -3.62
N ASN A 61 1.67 2.82 -2.38
CA ASN A 61 0.29 2.41 -2.06
C ASN A 61 -0.73 3.44 -2.53
N ALA A 62 -0.49 4.73 -2.31
CA ALA A 62 -1.35 5.79 -2.81
C ALA A 62 -1.42 5.80 -4.35
N GLN A 63 -0.27 5.62 -5.02
CA GLN A 63 -0.22 5.49 -6.48
C GLN A 63 -0.96 4.24 -6.98
N ASN A 64 -0.90 3.14 -6.25
CA ASN A 64 -1.66 1.94 -6.56
C ASN A 64 -3.17 2.17 -6.41
N ILE A 65 -3.61 2.87 -5.36
CA ILE A 65 -5.03 3.24 -5.19
C ILE A 65 -5.48 4.14 -6.35
N MET A 66 -4.73 5.21 -6.65
CA MET A 66 -5.02 6.11 -7.79
C MET A 66 -5.08 5.41 -9.15
N ARG A 67 -4.38 4.28 -9.30
CA ARG A 67 -4.33 3.50 -10.54
C ARG A 67 -5.41 2.44 -10.63
N TYR A 68 -5.66 1.73 -9.53
CA TYR A 68 -6.44 0.50 -9.53
C TYR A 68 -7.83 0.65 -8.94
N SER A 69 -8.09 1.69 -8.14
CA SER A 69 -9.42 1.86 -7.54
C SER A 69 -10.48 2.08 -8.61
N ASP A 70 -11.53 1.27 -8.53
CA ASP A 70 -12.72 1.40 -9.35
C ASP A 70 -13.84 2.17 -8.65
N GLU A 71 -13.58 2.60 -7.41
CA GLU A 71 -14.45 3.50 -6.65
C GLU A 71 -13.86 4.92 -6.66
N LYS A 72 -14.67 5.90 -7.04
CA LYS A 72 -14.25 7.29 -7.19
C LYS A 72 -15.25 8.29 -6.62
N GLU A 73 -14.73 9.43 -6.17
CA GLU A 73 -15.47 10.62 -5.74
C GLU A 73 -14.81 11.83 -6.39
N ASP A 74 -15.56 12.64 -7.16
CA ASP A 74 -15.02 13.80 -7.91
C ASP A 74 -13.73 13.48 -8.71
N GLU A 75 -13.73 12.38 -9.45
CA GLU A 75 -12.59 11.83 -10.21
C GLU A 75 -11.41 11.31 -9.38
N LEU A 76 -11.39 11.52 -8.06
CA LEU A 76 -10.39 10.99 -7.15
C LEU A 76 -10.70 9.54 -6.77
N SER A 77 -9.67 8.71 -6.72
CA SER A 77 -9.78 7.31 -6.33
C SER A 77 -9.96 7.16 -4.83
N LEU A 78 -10.95 6.39 -4.40
CA LEU A 78 -11.19 6.09 -2.99
C LEU A 78 -10.32 4.92 -2.53
N GLY A 79 -9.85 4.99 -1.29
CA GLY A 79 -9.15 3.89 -0.64
C GLY A 79 -8.84 4.17 0.82
N ILE A 80 -8.12 3.24 1.44
CA ILE A 80 -7.64 3.32 2.80
C ILE A 80 -6.14 3.06 2.85
N ILE A 81 -5.42 3.84 3.65
CA ILE A 81 -4.01 3.63 3.99
C ILE A 81 -3.87 3.73 5.51
N ALA A 82 -3.20 2.75 6.11
CA ALA A 82 -2.86 2.80 7.52
C ALA A 82 -1.38 2.47 7.74
N VAL A 83 -0.77 3.12 8.73
CA VAL A 83 0.60 2.86 9.15
C VAL A 83 0.58 2.48 10.63
N GLY A 84 1.30 1.43 10.95
CA GLY A 84 1.42 0.95 12.31
C GLY A 84 2.79 0.37 12.61
N TYR A 85 2.92 -0.08 13.85
CA TYR A 85 4.11 -0.72 14.38
C TYR A 85 3.70 -1.96 15.19
N GLU A 86 4.23 -3.12 14.85
CA GLU A 86 3.90 -4.42 15.44
C GLU A 86 5.13 -5.33 15.36
N ASP A 87 5.37 -6.15 16.39
CA ASP A 87 6.49 -7.10 16.44
C ASP A 87 7.85 -6.49 16.09
N SER A 88 8.14 -5.28 16.58
CA SER A 88 9.35 -4.51 16.30
C SER A 88 9.54 -4.03 14.85
N HIS A 89 8.50 -4.09 14.01
CA HIS A 89 8.53 -3.65 12.63
C HIS A 89 7.44 -2.62 12.34
N TYR A 90 7.77 -1.64 11.50
CA TYR A 90 6.74 -0.80 10.89
C TYR A 90 6.01 -1.59 9.81
N PHE A 91 4.72 -1.34 9.65
CA PHE A 91 3.95 -1.88 8.53
C PHE A 91 3.08 -0.81 7.90
N VAL A 92 2.80 -1.00 6.62
CA VAL A 92 1.85 -0.19 5.85
C VAL A 92 0.75 -1.10 5.33
N LEU A 93 -0.49 -0.77 5.66
CA LEU A 93 -1.70 -1.36 5.11
C LEU A 93 -2.26 -0.44 4.04
N CYS A 94 -2.80 -1.03 2.98
CA CYS A 94 -3.67 -0.30 2.06
C CYS A 94 -4.83 -1.17 1.59
N GLY A 95 -5.88 -0.53 1.09
CA GLY A 95 -6.94 -1.23 0.39
C GLY A 95 -7.83 -0.30 -0.42
N ASN A 96 -8.49 -0.87 -1.43
CA ASN A 96 -9.41 -0.16 -2.30
C ASN A 96 -10.34 -1.16 -3.03
N ASN A 97 -11.47 -0.66 -3.51
CA ASN A 97 -12.35 -1.45 -4.36
C ASN A 97 -11.73 -1.64 -5.75
N ILE A 98 -11.84 -2.85 -6.29
CA ILE A 98 -11.42 -3.19 -7.65
C ILE A 98 -12.49 -4.01 -8.34
N GLU A 99 -12.59 -3.88 -9.66
CA GLU A 99 -13.39 -4.75 -10.50
C GLU A 99 -12.87 -6.19 -10.45
N LYS A 100 -13.79 -7.15 -10.49
CA LYS A 100 -13.50 -8.60 -10.51
C LYS A 100 -12.50 -9.00 -11.59
N ARG A 101 -12.54 -8.35 -12.77
CA ARG A 101 -11.59 -8.63 -13.88
C ARG A 101 -10.13 -8.29 -13.55
N LYS A 102 -9.89 -7.40 -12.58
CA LYS A 102 -8.53 -7.00 -12.16
C LYS A 102 -7.94 -7.92 -11.08
N VAL A 103 -8.77 -8.70 -10.39
CA VAL A 103 -8.36 -9.56 -9.26
C VAL A 103 -7.23 -10.51 -9.67
N GLU A 104 -7.43 -11.29 -10.73
CA GLU A 104 -6.43 -12.29 -11.15
C GLU A 104 -5.14 -11.65 -11.70
N ILE A 105 -5.26 -10.47 -12.32
CA ILE A 105 -4.11 -9.71 -12.80
C ILE A 105 -3.23 -9.25 -11.63
N ILE A 106 -3.84 -8.69 -10.58
CA ILE A 106 -3.13 -8.21 -9.39
C ILE A 106 -2.60 -9.40 -8.57
N ARG A 107 -3.40 -10.45 -8.39
CA ARG A 107 -3.01 -11.70 -7.72
C ARG A 107 -1.78 -12.32 -8.36
N SER A 108 -1.76 -12.45 -9.68
CA SER A 108 -0.63 -13.02 -10.43
C SER A 108 0.64 -12.18 -10.22
N LYS A 109 0.53 -10.85 -10.32
CA LYS A 109 1.66 -9.93 -10.07
C LYS A 109 2.23 -10.05 -8.67
N LEU A 110 1.39 -10.12 -7.62
CA LEU A 110 1.87 -10.23 -6.24
C LEU A 110 2.40 -11.63 -5.91
N SER A 111 1.74 -12.68 -6.43
CA SER A 111 2.17 -14.07 -6.25
C SER A 111 3.53 -14.34 -6.89
N GLU A 112 3.84 -13.71 -8.04
CA GLU A 112 5.16 -13.76 -8.65
C GLU A 112 6.26 -13.29 -7.68
N LEU A 113 5.98 -12.30 -6.83
CA LEU A 113 6.96 -11.69 -5.93
C LEU A 113 7.15 -12.46 -4.63
N HIS A 114 6.14 -13.19 -4.17
CA HIS A 114 6.07 -13.77 -2.83
C HIS A 114 7.27 -14.68 -2.48
N ASN A 115 7.78 -15.43 -3.46
CA ASN A 115 8.88 -16.39 -3.28
C ASN A 115 10.24 -15.88 -3.81
N LYS A 116 10.37 -14.60 -4.18
CA LYS A 116 11.61 -14.05 -4.74
C LYS A 116 12.48 -13.46 -3.64
N ASP A 117 13.75 -13.83 -3.64
CA ASP A 117 14.75 -13.16 -2.81
C ASP A 117 15.07 -11.75 -3.33
N ASN A 118 15.75 -10.94 -2.52
CA ASN A 118 16.05 -9.55 -2.86
C ASN A 118 16.93 -9.43 -4.14
N LYS A 119 17.80 -10.43 -4.39
CA LYS A 119 18.61 -10.47 -5.62
C LYS A 119 17.74 -10.68 -6.86
N SER A 120 16.76 -11.57 -6.78
CA SER A 120 15.79 -11.86 -7.84
C SER A 120 14.83 -10.69 -8.08
N LEU A 121 14.37 -10.04 -7.01
CA LEU A 121 13.55 -8.84 -7.10
C LEU A 121 14.30 -7.67 -7.79
N LYS A 122 15.58 -7.46 -7.46
CA LYS A 122 16.43 -6.47 -8.15
C LYS A 122 16.63 -6.80 -9.63
N LYS A 123 16.81 -8.08 -9.97
CA LYS A 123 16.92 -8.53 -11.37
C LYS A 123 15.61 -8.27 -12.13
N LEU A 124 14.48 -8.71 -11.56
CA LEU A 124 13.16 -8.50 -12.14
C LEU A 124 12.86 -7.01 -12.36
N TYR A 125 13.18 -6.17 -11.37
CA TYR A 125 13.02 -4.71 -11.49
C TYR A 125 13.76 -4.14 -12.72
N ARG A 126 15.02 -4.55 -12.92
CA ARG A 126 15.83 -4.11 -14.06
C ARG A 126 15.28 -4.62 -15.39
N GLU A 127 14.76 -5.85 -15.42
CA GLU A 127 14.15 -6.45 -16.61
C GLU A 127 12.87 -5.71 -17.00
N ARG A 128 11.98 -5.43 -16.04
CA ARG A 128 10.74 -4.68 -16.26
C ARG A 128 11.00 -3.24 -16.72
N LEU A 129 12.05 -2.59 -16.19
CA LEU A 129 12.48 -1.27 -16.66
C LEU A 129 12.88 -1.27 -18.14
N ARG A 130 13.55 -2.33 -18.62
CA ARG A 130 13.97 -2.45 -20.03
C ARG A 130 12.80 -2.76 -20.97
N GLN A 131 11.80 -3.50 -20.50
CA GLN A 131 10.62 -3.86 -21.29
C GLN A 131 9.66 -2.68 -21.51
N GLY A 132 9.74 -1.65 -20.67
CA GLY A 132 8.80 -0.53 -20.69
C GLY A 132 7.43 -0.88 -20.14
N PRO A 133 6.51 0.10 -20.05
CA PRO A 133 5.16 -0.15 -19.57
C PRO A 133 4.39 -1.09 -20.54
N PRO A 134 3.62 -2.06 -20.01
CA PRO A 134 2.68 -2.82 -20.85
C PRO A 134 1.75 -1.87 -21.60
N LYS A 135 1.40 -2.19 -22.86
CA LYS A 135 0.53 -1.36 -23.71
C LYS A 135 -0.82 -1.03 -23.06
N GLU A 136 -1.27 -1.87 -22.13
CA GLU A 136 -2.55 -1.77 -21.41
C GLU A 136 -2.43 -0.99 -20.08
N SER A 137 -1.21 -0.69 -19.60
CA SER A 137 -1.00 0.01 -18.34
C SER A 137 -0.87 1.52 -18.58
N LYS A 138 -1.93 2.27 -18.29
CA LYS A 138 -1.85 3.73 -18.09
C LYS A 138 -1.08 4.00 -16.79
N GLY A 139 0.25 4.04 -16.90
CA GLY A 139 1.17 4.39 -15.81
C GLY A 139 1.87 3.18 -15.18
N GLY A 140 3.20 3.17 -15.27
CA GLY A 140 4.10 2.29 -14.52
C GLY A 140 4.16 0.83 -14.99
N ALA A 141 5.37 0.32 -15.25
CA ALA A 141 5.63 -1.04 -15.74
C ALA A 141 5.39 -2.15 -14.68
N GLY A 142 4.36 -2.03 -13.82
CA GLY A 142 4.15 -2.93 -12.67
C GLY A 142 5.26 -2.84 -11.62
N LEU A 143 6.07 -1.78 -11.67
CA LEU A 143 7.27 -1.59 -10.86
C LEU A 143 6.95 -1.39 -9.37
N GLY A 144 5.76 -0.87 -9.05
CA GLY A 144 5.39 -0.52 -7.69
C GLY A 144 5.41 -1.67 -6.70
N PHE A 145 4.74 -2.78 -7.06
CA PHE A 145 4.76 -3.98 -6.24
C PHE A 145 6.18 -4.52 -6.06
N ILE A 146 7.03 -4.44 -7.09
CA ILE A 146 8.44 -4.88 -7.01
C ILE A 146 9.24 -3.95 -6.09
N GLU A 147 9.04 -2.63 -6.19
CA GLU A 147 9.67 -1.62 -5.33
C GLU A 147 9.33 -1.83 -3.86
N MET A 148 8.07 -2.14 -3.54
CA MET A 148 7.65 -2.47 -2.18
C MET A 148 8.24 -3.79 -1.71
N ALA A 149 8.19 -4.84 -2.54
CA ALA A 149 8.74 -6.15 -2.17
C ALA A 149 10.24 -6.11 -1.86
N LYS A 150 11.01 -5.25 -2.56
CA LYS A 150 12.44 -5.03 -2.28
C LYS A 150 12.73 -4.38 -0.93
N LYS A 151 11.79 -3.57 -0.42
CA LYS A 151 11.90 -2.81 0.83
C LYS A 151 11.33 -3.57 2.02
N ALA A 152 10.48 -4.55 1.76
CA ALA A 152 9.82 -5.34 2.78
C ALA A 152 10.79 -6.27 3.50
N SER A 153 10.62 -6.38 4.83
CA SER A 153 11.35 -7.33 5.68
C SER A 153 10.70 -8.72 5.70
N LYS A 154 9.43 -8.81 5.29
CA LYS A 154 8.65 -10.05 5.15
C LYS A 154 7.96 -10.10 3.77
N PRO A 155 7.56 -11.28 3.26
CA PRO A 155 6.74 -11.37 2.05
C PRO A 155 5.48 -10.50 2.16
N ILE A 156 5.11 -9.84 1.07
CA ILE A 156 3.89 -9.02 1.02
C ILE A 156 2.68 -9.94 1.22
N GLU A 157 1.83 -9.58 2.18
CA GLU A 157 0.55 -10.24 2.44
C GLU A 157 -0.54 -9.48 1.69
N PHE A 158 -1.50 -10.19 1.09
CA PHE A 158 -2.60 -9.59 0.36
C PHE A 158 -3.84 -10.47 0.36
N ASP A 159 -5.01 -9.86 0.25
CA ASP A 159 -6.30 -10.56 0.15
C ASP A 159 -7.29 -9.81 -0.74
N PHE A 160 -8.28 -10.54 -1.25
CA PHE A 160 -9.37 -10.02 -2.07
C PHE A 160 -10.72 -10.49 -1.52
N LYS A 161 -11.42 -9.59 -0.82
CA LYS A 161 -12.75 -9.88 -0.29
C LYS A 161 -13.81 -9.58 -1.34
N LYS A 162 -14.56 -10.59 -1.80
CA LYS A 162 -15.71 -10.37 -2.70
C LYS A 162 -16.74 -9.46 -2.03
N LEU A 163 -17.12 -8.36 -2.70
CA LEU A 163 -18.16 -7.44 -2.22
C LEU A 163 -19.50 -7.74 -2.90
N ASN A 164 -19.47 -7.95 -4.22
CA ASN A 164 -20.63 -8.33 -5.04
C ASN A 164 -20.14 -9.04 -6.32
N GLU A 165 -20.98 -9.15 -7.36
CA GLU A 165 -20.60 -9.81 -8.62
C GLU A 165 -19.62 -9.01 -9.48
N GLU A 166 -19.53 -7.70 -9.28
CA GLU A 166 -18.71 -6.78 -10.07
C GLU A 166 -17.42 -6.39 -9.35
N PHE A 167 -17.45 -6.27 -8.01
CA PHE A 167 -16.39 -5.69 -7.21
C PHE A 167 -15.85 -6.61 -6.12
N SER A 168 -14.57 -6.43 -5.81
CA SER A 168 -13.87 -7.00 -4.66
C SER A 168 -13.06 -5.91 -3.94
N PHE A 169 -12.93 -6.01 -2.63
CA PHE A 169 -12.04 -5.17 -1.85
C PHE A 169 -10.64 -5.80 -1.85
N PHE A 170 -9.69 -5.12 -2.48
CA PHE A 170 -8.27 -5.49 -2.41
C PHE A 170 -7.66 -4.93 -1.13
N SER A 171 -6.87 -5.74 -0.43
CA SER A 171 -6.11 -5.31 0.74
C SER A 171 -4.69 -5.89 0.70
N MET A 172 -3.72 -5.14 1.25
CA MET A 172 -2.32 -5.52 1.25
C MET A 172 -1.60 -5.00 2.51
N LYS A 173 -0.69 -5.80 3.06
CA LYS A 173 0.21 -5.46 4.17
C LYS A 173 1.66 -5.60 3.72
N THR A 174 2.43 -4.53 3.90
CA THR A 174 3.88 -4.52 3.69
C THR A 174 4.57 -4.25 5.02
N VAL A 175 5.37 -5.21 5.49
CA VAL A 175 6.18 -5.08 6.72
C VAL A 175 7.57 -4.58 6.32
N ILE A 176 8.06 -3.53 6.99
CA ILE A 176 9.30 -2.79 6.68
C ILE A 176 10.45 -3.22 7.59
#